data_AF-A0A940C5F8-F1
#
_entry.id   AF-A0A940C5F8-F1
#
_cell.length_a   1.000
_cell.length_b   1.000
_cell.length_c   1.000
_cell.angle_alpha   90.00
_cell.angle_beta   90.00
_cell.angle_gamma   90.00
#
_symmetry.space_group_name_H-M   'P 1'
#
loop_
_entity.id
_entity.type
_entity.pdbx_description
1 polymer ?
#
loop_
_entity_poly.entity_id
_entity_poly.type
_entity_poly.pdbx_seq_one_letter_code
_entity_poly.pdbx_strand_id
1 'polypeptide(L)'
;LSFRAGSKERAFAIINSLKYAYIASNIGDIRTLVIHPASTLYVQASREETLAAGVYDDTVRVSVGIEDAEDLIDDFTQAIQNNPVGT
;
A
#
# COMPACT_ATOMS: atom_id res chain seq x y z
N LEU A 1 -1.32 -9.04 1.08
CA LEU A 1 -1.06 -8.96 -0.38
C LEU A 1 -0.26 -7.69 -0.68
N SER A 2 0.39 -7.59 -1.84
CA SER A 2 1.13 -6.39 -2.25
C SER A 2 0.92 -6.07 -3.73
N PHE A 3 0.97 -4.81 -4.11
CA PHE A 3 0.95 -4.36 -5.51
C PHE A 3 1.97 -3.23 -5.76
N ARG A 4 2.29 -3.00 -7.04
CA ARG A 4 3.22 -1.96 -7.50
C ARG A 4 2.43 -0.76 -8.01
N ALA A 5 2.71 0.42 -7.47
CA ALA A 5 2.01 1.65 -7.83
C ALA A 5 2.67 2.38 -9.01
N GLY A 6 3.81 1.95 -9.54
CA GLY A 6 4.49 2.56 -10.68
C GLY A 6 5.42 3.72 -10.29
N SER A 7 5.11 4.47 -9.24
CA SER A 7 6.04 5.42 -8.61
C SER A 7 5.82 5.53 -7.11
N LYS A 8 6.83 6.04 -6.40
CA LYS A 8 6.77 6.30 -4.97
C LYS A 8 5.68 7.31 -4.64
N GLU A 9 5.64 8.40 -5.40
CA GLU A 9 4.68 9.48 -5.25
C GLU A 9 3.25 8.95 -5.40
N ARG A 10 3.02 8.07 -6.38
CA ARG A 10 1.74 7.43 -6.61
C ARG A 10 1.38 6.44 -5.50
N ALA A 11 2.34 5.68 -4.97
CA ALA A 11 2.11 4.82 -3.82
C ALA A 11 1.59 5.60 -2.60
N PHE A 12 2.25 6.71 -2.27
CA PHE A 12 1.80 7.60 -1.19
C PHE A 12 0.45 8.24 -1.49
N ALA A 13 0.22 8.69 -2.72
CA ALA A 13 -1.04 9.32 -3.11
C ALA A 13 -2.23 8.33 -3.00
N ILE A 14 -2.05 7.07 -3.42
CA ILE A 14 -3.05 6.01 -3.22
C ILE A 14 -3.30 5.79 -1.73
N ILE A 15 -2.25 5.57 -0.93
CA ILE A 15 -2.37 5.32 0.51
C ILE A 15 -3.13 6.45 1.20
N ASN A 16 -2.83 7.70 0.87
CA ASN A 16 -3.48 8.88 1.45
C ASN A 16 -4.93 9.09 0.97
N SER A 17 -5.35 8.43 -0.11
CA SER A 17 -6.70 8.55 -0.67
C SER A 17 -7.68 7.50 -0.12
N LEU A 18 -7.17 6.44 0.53
CA LEU A 18 -7.99 5.36 1.09
C LEU A 18 -8.76 5.85 2.31
N LYS A 19 -10.03 5.46 2.41
CA LYS A 19 -10.94 5.88 3.49
C LYS A 19 -11.07 4.83 4.59
N TYR A 20 -11.02 3.54 4.22
CA TYR A 20 -11.19 2.44 5.17
C TYR A 20 -9.85 1.90 5.69
N ALA A 21 -8.80 2.00 4.89
CA ALA A 21 -7.50 1.42 5.24
C ALA A 21 -6.74 2.29 6.26
N TYR A 22 -6.20 1.65 7.30
CA TYR A 22 -5.37 2.30 8.31
C TYR A 22 -3.88 2.13 8.01
N ILE A 23 -3.09 3.18 8.23
CA ILE A 23 -1.64 3.11 8.11
C ILE A 23 -1.05 2.49 9.37
N ALA A 24 -0.82 1.18 9.35
CA ALA A 24 -0.23 0.45 10.48
C ALA A 24 0.55 -0.78 10.01
N SER A 25 1.65 -1.09 10.71
CA SER A 25 2.59 -2.16 10.32
C SER A 25 2.26 -3.53 10.90
N ASN A 26 1.28 -3.64 11.80
CA ASN A 26 0.82 -4.90 12.40
C ASN A 26 0.06 -5.77 11.38
N ILE A 27 -0.22 -7.01 11.77
CA ILE A 27 -0.95 -8.03 10.97
C ILE A 27 -2.00 -8.66 11.89
N GLY A 28 -3.17 -8.99 11.36
CA GLY A 28 -4.26 -9.65 12.11
C GLY A 28 -5.20 -8.70 12.85
N ASP A 29 -5.25 -7.43 12.45
CA ASP A 29 -6.31 -6.50 12.88
C ASP A 29 -7.63 -6.85 12.17
N ILE A 30 -8.76 -6.51 12.79
CA ILE A 30 -10.07 -6.63 12.15
C ILE A 30 -10.25 -5.60 11.04
N ARG A 31 -9.46 -4.52 11.08
CA ARG A 31 -9.47 -3.45 10.07
C ARG A 31 -8.47 -3.74 8.96
N THR A 32 -8.78 -3.27 7.77
CA THR A 32 -7.86 -3.24 6.64
C THR A 32 -6.69 -2.30 6.94
N LEU A 33 -5.47 -2.80 6.76
CA LEU A 33 -4.23 -2.07 7.00
C LEU A 33 -3.45 -1.90 5.70
N VAL A 34 -2.79 -0.75 5.55
CA VAL A 34 -1.96 -0.44 4.39
C VAL A 34 -0.64 0.19 4.81
N ILE A 35 0.46 -0.19 4.16
CA ILE A 35 1.77 0.46 4.36
C ILE A 35 2.54 0.58 3.05
N HIS A 36 3.47 1.52 3.04
CA HIS A 36 4.58 1.57 2.09
C HIS A 36 5.81 0.91 2.75
N PRO A 37 6.12 -0.37 2.46
CA PRO A 37 7.13 -1.14 3.20
C PRO A 37 8.54 -0.56 3.10
N ALA A 38 8.93 0.03 1.96
CA ALA A 38 10.27 0.61 1.79
C ALA A 38 10.54 1.79 2.76
N SER A 39 9.52 2.59 3.09
CA SER A 39 9.67 3.72 4.05
C SER A 39 9.26 3.38 5.48
N THR A 40 8.90 2.13 5.77
CA THR A 40 8.42 1.73 7.10
C THR A 40 9.24 0.57 7.64
N LEU A 41 9.02 -0.64 7.13
CA LEU A 41 9.69 -1.86 7.60
C LEU A 41 11.13 -1.98 7.13
N TYR A 42 11.45 -1.41 5.98
CA TYR A 42 12.76 -1.55 5.32
C TYR A 42 13.56 -0.24 5.30
N VAL A 43 13.22 0.72 6.16
CA VAL A 43 13.85 2.05 6.16
C VAL A 43 15.37 2.03 6.42
N GLN A 44 15.86 0.99 7.11
CA GLN A 44 17.28 0.79 7.40
C GLN A 44 17.95 -0.25 6.49
N ALA A 45 17.21 -0.90 5.61
CA ALA A 45 17.76 -1.88 4.69
C ALA A 45 18.43 -1.16 3.50
N SER A 46 19.54 -1.74 3.04
CA SER A 46 20.16 -1.33 1.79
C SER A 46 19.25 -1.60 0.60
N ARG A 47 19.51 -0.92 -0.52
CA ARG A 47 18.78 -1.14 -1.78
C ARG A 47 18.88 -2.59 -2.26
N GLU A 48 20.01 -3.25 -2.03
CA GLU A 48 20.20 -4.64 -2.43
C GLU A 48 19.31 -5.57 -1.59
N GLU A 49 19.23 -5.34 -0.29
CA GLU A 49 18.37 -6.11 0.63
C GLU A 49 16.88 -5.89 0.33
N THR A 50 16.45 -4.66 0.03
CA THR A 50 15.05 -4.40 -0.33
C THR A 50 14.66 -5.09 -1.64
N LEU A 51 15.52 -5.01 -2.66
CA LEU A 51 15.31 -5.71 -3.93
C LEU A 51 15.27 -7.23 -3.75
N ALA A 52 16.18 -7.80 -2.95
CA ALA A 52 16.19 -9.22 -2.63
C ALA A 52 14.92 -9.67 -1.89
N ALA A 53 14.35 -8.80 -1.06
CA ALA A 53 13.07 -9.02 -0.37
C ALA A 53 11.83 -8.76 -1.24
N GLY A 54 11.99 -8.34 -2.51
CA GLY A 54 10.88 -7.99 -3.39
C GLY A 54 10.16 -6.69 -2.97
N VAL A 55 10.84 -5.81 -2.24
CA VAL A 55 10.34 -4.52 -1.78
C VAL A 55 10.93 -3.42 -2.64
N TYR A 56 10.06 -2.62 -3.24
CA TYR A 56 10.41 -1.54 -4.15
C TYR A 56 9.78 -0.21 -3.69
N ASP A 57 10.30 0.91 -4.20
CA ASP A 57 9.90 2.27 -3.79
C ASP A 57 8.45 2.66 -4.11
N ASP A 58 7.75 1.86 -4.89
CA ASP A 58 6.33 2.02 -5.25
C ASP A 58 5.49 0.84 -4.75
N THR A 59 6.04 -0.01 -3.88
CA THR A 59 5.31 -1.14 -3.32
C THR A 59 4.28 -0.65 -2.31
N VAL A 60 3.05 -1.15 -2.41
CA VAL A 60 2.02 -0.97 -1.39
C VAL A 60 1.65 -2.35 -0.87
N ARG A 61 1.69 -2.52 0.47
CA ARG A 61 1.29 -3.76 1.14
C ARG A 61 -0.04 -3.57 1.83
N VAL A 62 -0.99 -4.47 1.59
CA VAL A 62 -2.32 -4.47 2.18
C VAL A 62 -2.55 -5.73 3.01
N SER A 63 -3.01 -5.56 4.24
CA SER A 63 -3.60 -6.61 5.07
C SER A 63 -5.10 -6.38 5.08
N VAL A 64 -5.87 -7.26 4.45
CA VAL A 64 -7.33 -7.11 4.34
C VAL A 64 -7.98 -7.49 5.67
N GLY A 65 -8.88 -6.64 6.16
CA GLY A 65 -9.67 -6.85 7.36
C GLY A 65 -10.97 -7.61 7.09
N ILE A 66 -12.01 -7.30 7.86
CA ILE A 66 -13.34 -7.92 7.78
C ILE A 66 -14.44 -6.94 7.34
N GLU A 67 -14.07 -5.80 6.76
CA GLU A 67 -15.02 -4.86 6.17
C GLU A 67 -15.81 -5.49 5.00
N ASP A 68 -16.87 -4.80 4.56
CA ASP A 68 -17.60 -5.21 3.37
C ASP A 68 -16.68 -5.21 2.14
N ALA A 69 -16.74 -6.28 1.35
CA ALA A 69 -15.86 -6.47 0.23
C ALA A 69 -16.12 -5.46 -0.90
N GLU A 70 -17.37 -5.07 -1.12
CA GLU A 70 -17.74 -4.08 -2.15
C GLU A 70 -17.23 -2.69 -1.74
N ASP A 71 -17.38 -2.31 -0.46
CA ASP A 71 -16.85 -1.05 0.08
C ASP A 71 -15.32 -0.95 -0.11
N LEU A 72 -14.58 -2.03 0.20
CA LEU A 72 -13.13 -2.06 0.01
C LEU A 72 -12.76 -2.00 -1.47
N ILE A 73 -13.43 -2.76 -2.34
CA ILE A 73 -13.17 -2.73 -3.78
C ILE A 73 -13.40 -1.32 -4.34
N ASP A 74 -14.48 -0.66 -3.94
CA ASP A 74 -14.81 0.69 -4.39
C ASP A 74 -13.81 1.72 -3.87
N ASP A 75 -13.38 1.64 -2.60
CA ASP A 75 -12.40 2.55 -2.02
C ASP A 75 -11.04 2.43 -2.73
N PHE A 76 -10.54 1.21 -2.93
CA PHE A 76 -9.29 0.99 -3.66
C PHE A 76 -9.42 1.38 -5.14
N THR A 77 -10.56 1.12 -5.78
CA THR A 77 -10.80 1.50 -7.17
C THR A 77 -10.75 3.01 -7.34
N GLN A 78 -11.47 3.76 -6.50
CA GLN A 78 -11.47 5.22 -6.51
C GLN A 78 -10.07 5.77 -6.23
N ALA A 79 -9.37 5.24 -5.22
CA ALA A 79 -8.01 5.67 -4.89
C ALA A 79 -7.02 5.45 -6.04
N ILE A 80 -7.14 4.33 -6.77
CA ILE A 80 -6.27 4.00 -7.91
C ILE A 80 -6.61 4.86 -9.13
N GLN A 81 -7.88 5.12 -9.41
CA GLN A 81 -8.32 5.91 -10.57
C GLN A 81 -8.00 7.41 -10.41
N ASN A 82 -8.17 7.95 -9.21
CA ASN A 82 -7.85 9.36 -8.91
C ASN A 82 -6.35 9.66 -8.93
N ASN A 83 -5.52 8.61 -8.85
CA ASN A 83 -4.07 8.69 -8.89
C ASN A 83 -3.58 7.86 -10.09
N PRO A 84 -3.67 8.34 -11.34
CA PRO A 84 -3.25 7.59 -12.52
C PRO A 84 -1.73 7.42 -12.55
N VAL A 85 -1.25 6.38 -13.25
CA VAL A 85 0.18 6.24 -13.53
C VAL A 85 0.59 7.41 -14.44
N GLY A 86 1.63 8.16 -14.05
CA GLY A 86 2.17 9.22 -14.91
C GLY A 86 2.54 8.63 -16.27
N THR A 87 2.07 9.26 -17.36
CA THR A 87 2.43 8.92 -18.74
C THR A 87 3.91 9.07 -19.01
#